data_AF-A0A9P4TBA2-F1
#
_entry.id   AF-A0A9P4TBA2-F1
#
_cell.length_a   1.000
_cell.length_b   1.000
_cell.length_c   1.000
_cell.angle_alpha   90.00
_cell.angle_beta   90.00
_cell.angle_gamma   90.00
#
_symmetry.space_group_name_H-M   'P 1'
#
loop_
_entity.id
_entity.type
_entity.pdbx_description
1 polymer ?
#
loop_
_entity_poly.entity_id
_entity_poly.type
_entity_poly.pdbx_seq_one_letter_code
_entity_poly.pdbx_strand_id
1 'polypeptide(L)'
;MTSGPQPQAMTGSQASQTSDSLDGPTRLTDLPPEILRVHFDFALFSVNKAIATEARAVFFTGNIFEFDLEVVLYRPLPIEFLYIFGPLGEPHLIHILRDLRHVKLFLQTDGHSHHGFKRLQTGLQLFVNAFNKSHDDPTKSSLLETLELHVVDSNPIQPWMAKASSLNKHIFALEVLADLKKPLTQLKTISLLPAWFSSCLALQLTGRGGRSTATLAWSTKVVKSSQNMYGKRKRAKVVETRAYWQPRLDWREFAARNGIEMPEDAGRYFPLSE
;
A
#
# COMPACT_ATOMS: atom_id res chain seq x y z
N MET A 1 36.51 36.22 -56.21
CA MET A 1 35.23 36.65 -55.64
C MET A 1 34.87 35.70 -54.51
N THR A 2 35.27 36.03 -53.28
CA THR A 2 34.75 35.42 -52.05
C THR A 2 34.94 36.45 -50.95
N SER A 3 33.82 37.05 -50.62
CA SER A 3 33.50 37.92 -49.49
C SER A 3 33.61 37.18 -48.15
N GLY A 4 33.98 37.88 -47.08
CA GLY A 4 33.71 37.40 -45.72
C GLY A 4 34.50 38.12 -44.61
N PRO A 5 33.93 39.11 -43.92
CA PRO A 5 34.62 39.96 -42.95
C PRO A 5 34.34 39.64 -41.47
N GLN A 6 35.26 40.16 -40.65
CA GLN A 6 35.16 40.75 -39.29
C GLN A 6 34.67 39.96 -38.05
N PRO A 7 35.43 40.06 -36.93
CA PRO A 7 34.98 39.66 -35.61
C PRO A 7 34.20 40.80 -34.92
N GLN A 8 33.04 40.47 -34.34
CA GLN A 8 32.30 41.37 -33.46
C GLN A 8 32.62 41.10 -32.00
N ALA A 9 32.86 42.19 -31.28
CA ALA A 9 33.03 42.24 -29.84
C ALA A 9 31.71 42.60 -29.15
N MET A 10 31.66 42.21 -27.88
CA MET A 10 30.82 42.70 -26.78
C MET A 10 29.32 42.38 -26.82
N THR A 11 28.83 41.77 -25.74
CA THR A 11 28.04 42.49 -24.73
C THR A 11 27.72 41.57 -23.56
N GLY A 12 27.87 42.11 -22.35
CA GLY A 12 27.47 41.46 -21.13
C GLY A 12 25.95 41.32 -21.06
N SER A 13 25.49 40.19 -20.56
CA SER A 13 24.12 40.02 -20.10
C SER A 13 24.17 39.49 -18.67
N GLN A 14 23.82 40.37 -17.74
CA GLN A 14 23.46 40.00 -16.38
C GLN A 14 22.24 39.07 -16.45
N ALA A 15 22.43 37.81 -16.07
CA ALA A 15 21.33 36.90 -15.82
C ALA A 15 21.07 36.91 -14.32
N SER A 16 19.90 37.45 -13.98
CA SER A 16 19.33 37.59 -12.66
C SER A 16 19.50 36.36 -11.79
N GLN A 17 19.97 36.61 -10.58
CA GLN A 17 19.72 35.75 -9.42
C GLN A 17 18.20 35.76 -9.15
N THR A 18 17.50 34.74 -9.60
CA THR A 18 16.24 34.32 -8.98
C THR A 18 16.58 33.27 -7.95
N SER A 19 16.82 33.72 -6.73
CA SER A 19 16.74 32.89 -5.54
C SER A 19 15.27 32.47 -5.36
N ASP A 20 14.85 31.43 -6.08
CA ASP A 20 13.66 30.68 -5.70
C ASP A 20 14.00 29.89 -4.44
N SER A 21 13.76 30.56 -3.31
CA SER A 21 13.60 29.93 -2.02
C SER A 21 12.49 28.89 -2.16
N LEU A 22 12.88 27.62 -2.32
CA LEU A 22 12.06 26.48 -1.97
C LEU A 22 12.02 26.36 -0.45
N ASP A 23 11.49 27.38 0.22
CA ASP A 23 10.90 27.23 1.55
C ASP A 23 9.63 26.39 1.38
N GLY A 24 9.83 25.08 1.26
CA GLY A 24 8.76 24.12 1.49
C GLY A 24 8.22 24.36 2.91
N PRO A 25 6.89 24.28 3.12
CA PRO A 25 6.28 24.63 4.38
C PRO A 25 6.88 23.78 5.51
N THR A 26 7.68 24.43 6.36
CA THR A 26 8.35 23.81 7.53
C THR A 26 7.39 23.62 8.70
N ARG A 27 6.12 24.02 8.55
CA ARG A 27 5.13 23.98 9.63
C ARG A 27 3.93 23.13 9.25
N LEU A 28 3.59 22.22 10.15
CA LEU A 28 2.44 21.31 10.11
C LEU A 28 1.08 22.06 10.04
N THR A 29 1.09 23.40 10.12
CA THR A 29 -0.08 24.29 10.11
C THR A 29 -0.56 24.69 8.72
N ASP A 30 0.22 24.45 7.67
CA ASP A 30 -0.07 24.96 6.32
C ASP A 30 -0.79 23.93 5.42
N LEU A 31 -1.33 22.86 6.02
CA LEU A 31 -2.19 21.91 5.32
C LEU A 31 -3.60 22.52 5.17
N PRO A 32 -4.25 22.41 3.98
CA PRO A 32 -5.59 22.92 3.79
C PRO A 32 -6.56 22.30 4.81
N PRO A 33 -7.44 23.11 5.44
CA PRO A 33 -8.28 22.69 6.57
C PRO A 33 -9.43 21.74 6.21
N GLU A 34 -9.43 21.12 5.02
CA GLU A 34 -10.51 20.25 4.54
C GLU A 34 -10.22 18.75 4.68
N ILE A 35 -9.22 18.36 5.48
CA ILE A 35 -9.28 17.02 6.08
C ILE A 35 -10.35 17.12 7.16
N LEU A 36 -11.57 16.68 6.84
CA LEU A 36 -12.67 16.44 7.77
C LEU A 36 -12.12 15.76 9.04
N ARG A 37 -11.76 16.58 10.04
CA ARG A 37 -11.52 16.11 11.40
C ARG A 37 -12.89 15.77 11.94
N VAL A 38 -13.37 14.58 11.62
CA VAL A 38 -14.46 13.96 12.36
C VAL A 38 -13.90 13.67 13.75
N HIS A 39 -14.06 14.64 14.65
CA HIS A 39 -13.87 14.44 16.07
C HIS A 39 -14.95 13.47 16.52
N PHE A 40 -14.62 12.18 16.55
CA PHE A 40 -15.40 11.23 17.32
C PHE A 40 -15.10 11.52 18.78
N ASP A 41 -15.81 12.50 19.34
CA ASP A 41 -15.79 12.73 20.76
C ASP A 41 -16.49 11.54 21.42
N PHE A 42 -15.68 10.61 21.87
CA PHE A 42 -16.05 9.48 22.72
C PHE A 42 -16.53 9.94 24.11
N ALA A 43 -17.04 11.16 24.25
CA ALA A 43 -17.54 11.75 25.50
C ALA A 43 -18.64 10.88 26.15
N LEU A 44 -19.36 10.08 25.35
CA LEU A 44 -20.32 9.09 25.84
C LEU A 44 -19.68 8.02 26.76
N PHE A 45 -18.39 7.73 26.59
CA PHE A 45 -17.64 6.76 27.39
C PHE A 45 -17.06 7.36 28.69
N SER A 46 -17.22 8.66 28.93
CA SER A 46 -16.58 9.34 30.05
C SER A 46 -17.42 9.38 31.34
N VAL A 47 -18.69 8.99 31.28
CA VAL A 47 -19.65 9.21 32.39
C VAL A 47 -19.67 8.05 33.40
N ASN A 48 -19.53 6.81 32.94
CA ASN A 48 -19.55 5.62 33.80
C ASN A 48 -18.75 4.49 33.17
N LYS A 49 -17.81 3.89 33.91
CA LYS A 49 -16.93 2.81 33.41
C LYS A 49 -17.69 1.59 32.89
N ALA A 50 -18.78 1.19 33.54
CA ALA A 50 -19.59 0.06 33.10
C ALA A 50 -20.28 0.37 31.78
N ILE A 51 -20.95 1.53 31.69
CA ILE A 51 -21.59 2.02 30.46
C ILE A 51 -20.57 2.17 29.34
N ALA A 52 -19.39 2.71 29.63
CA ALA A 52 -18.30 2.85 28.67
C ALA A 52 -17.81 1.51 28.14
N THR A 53 -17.69 0.50 29.01
CA THR A 53 -17.24 -0.84 28.62
C THR A 53 -18.28 -1.52 27.73
N GLU A 54 -19.56 -1.43 28.10
CA GLU A 54 -20.66 -1.98 27.32
C GLU A 54 -20.81 -1.26 25.98
N ALA A 55 -20.83 0.06 25.99
CA ALA A 55 -20.95 0.85 24.77
C ALA A 55 -19.72 0.67 23.85
N ARG A 56 -18.52 0.48 24.40
CA ARG A 56 -17.32 0.08 23.63
C ARG A 56 -17.49 -1.29 22.99
N ALA A 57 -18.00 -2.27 23.74
CA ALA A 57 -18.26 -3.61 23.22
C ALA A 57 -19.28 -3.58 22.08
N VAL A 58 -20.37 -2.83 22.24
CA VAL A 58 -21.40 -2.62 21.20
C VAL A 58 -20.80 -1.92 19.99
N PHE A 59 -20.05 -0.85 20.20
CA PHE A 59 -19.45 -0.06 19.12
C PHE A 59 -18.50 -0.89 18.26
N PHE A 60 -17.58 -1.64 18.86
CA PHE A 60 -16.58 -2.40 18.09
C PHE A 60 -17.07 -3.74 17.55
N THR A 61 -18.14 -4.30 18.13
CA THR A 61 -18.72 -5.57 17.69
C THR A 61 -19.79 -5.37 16.62
N GLY A 62 -20.59 -4.30 16.70
CA GLY A 62 -21.73 -4.09 15.81
C GLY A 62 -21.43 -3.28 14.54
N ASN A 63 -20.31 -2.56 14.49
CA ASN A 63 -20.00 -1.64 13.38
C ASN A 63 -18.94 -2.20 12.43
N ILE A 64 -19.02 -1.76 11.17
CA ILE A 64 -18.00 -1.99 10.14
C ILE A 64 -17.17 -0.72 10.02
N PHE A 65 -15.86 -0.85 10.16
CA PHE A 65 -14.92 0.26 10.07
C PHE A 65 -14.35 0.34 8.66
N GLU A 66 -14.57 1.46 7.99
CA GLU A 66 -14.11 1.68 6.62
C GLU A 66 -12.82 2.49 6.61
N PHE A 67 -11.83 2.04 5.84
CA PHE A 67 -10.56 2.75 5.66
C PHE A 67 -10.22 2.86 4.17
N ASP A 68 -9.91 4.08 3.74
CA ASP A 68 -9.47 4.38 2.39
C ASP A 68 -7.94 4.36 2.31
N LEU A 69 -7.41 3.42 1.55
CA LEU A 69 -6.00 3.36 1.18
C LEU A 69 -5.84 4.02 -0.19
N GLU A 70 -5.81 5.34 -0.18
CA GLU A 70 -5.60 6.14 -1.38
C GLU A 70 -4.12 6.16 -1.79
N VAL A 71 -3.87 5.94 -3.07
CA VAL A 71 -2.53 6.02 -3.67
C VAL A 71 -2.09 7.49 -3.87
N VAL A 72 -3.02 8.44 -3.85
CA VAL A 72 -2.78 9.86 -4.16
C VAL A 72 -2.28 10.65 -2.94
N LEU A 73 -1.32 10.10 -2.20
CA LEU A 73 -0.59 10.92 -1.22
C LEU A 73 0.44 11.76 -1.98
N TYR A 74 0.09 13.02 -2.27
CA TYR A 74 0.95 13.99 -2.99
C TYR A 74 2.30 14.26 -2.31
N ARG A 75 2.51 13.79 -1.07
CA ARG A 75 3.77 13.95 -0.34
C ARG A 75 4.16 12.66 0.38
N PRO A 76 5.47 12.35 0.51
CA PRO A 76 5.91 11.31 1.43
C PRO A 76 5.48 11.71 2.84
N LEU A 77 4.45 11.06 3.38
CA LEU A 77 4.02 11.30 4.75
C LEU A 77 5.04 10.68 5.71
N PRO A 78 5.27 11.33 6.87
CA PRO A 78 6.04 10.71 7.94
C PRO A 78 5.38 9.38 8.32
N ILE A 79 6.17 8.31 8.30
CA ILE A 79 5.73 6.93 8.62
C ILE A 79 5.10 6.86 10.02
N GLU A 80 5.42 7.82 10.88
CA GLU A 80 4.99 7.90 12.28
C GLU A 80 3.48 8.10 12.45
N PHE A 81 2.78 8.60 11.43
CA PHE A 81 1.34 8.82 11.50
C PHE A 81 0.61 7.79 10.63
N LEU A 82 -0.20 6.96 11.29
CA LEU A 82 -1.05 5.99 10.61
C LEU A 82 -2.32 6.67 10.07
N TYR A 83 -2.15 7.68 9.22
CA TYR A 83 -3.25 8.43 8.61
C TYR A 83 -4.27 7.55 7.88
N ILE A 84 -3.87 6.33 7.48
CA ILE A 84 -4.76 5.32 6.91
C ILE A 84 -5.93 4.96 7.83
N PHE A 85 -5.81 5.20 9.13
CA PHE A 85 -6.85 4.94 10.12
C PHE A 85 -7.60 6.21 10.56
N GLY A 86 -7.36 7.34 9.89
CA GLY A 86 -7.93 8.64 10.26
C GLY A 86 -7.67 8.97 11.74
N PRO A 87 -8.69 9.40 12.51
CA PRO A 87 -8.55 9.67 13.94
C PRO A 87 -8.06 8.48 14.77
N LEU A 88 -8.33 7.24 14.37
CA LEU A 88 -7.85 6.05 15.10
C LEU A 88 -6.34 5.81 14.91
N GLY A 89 -5.71 6.51 13.97
CA GLY A 89 -4.27 6.45 13.72
C GLY A 89 -3.42 7.28 14.70
N GLU A 90 -4.06 8.08 15.55
CA GLU A 90 -3.38 8.90 16.56
C GLU A 90 -2.63 8.01 17.58
N PRO A 91 -1.43 8.39 18.05
CA PRO A 91 -0.60 7.55 18.92
C PRO A 91 -1.31 7.08 20.20
N HIS A 92 -2.21 7.89 20.74
CA HIS A 92 -2.98 7.55 21.95
C HIS A 92 -4.23 6.71 21.66
N LEU A 93 -4.69 6.62 20.40
CA LEU A 93 -5.87 5.85 19.98
C LEU A 93 -5.52 4.57 19.21
N ILE A 94 -4.29 4.41 18.73
CA ILE A 94 -3.85 3.23 17.96
C ILE A 94 -4.16 1.90 18.64
N HIS A 95 -4.14 1.86 19.98
CA HIS A 95 -4.43 0.66 20.75
C HIS A 95 -5.88 0.18 20.59
N ILE A 96 -6.78 1.04 20.11
CA ILE A 96 -8.18 0.76 19.83
C ILE A 96 -8.33 -0.08 18.56
N LEU A 97 -7.40 0.03 17.60
CA LEU A 97 -7.46 -0.73 16.34
C LEU A 97 -7.53 -2.24 16.54
N ARG A 98 -6.98 -2.74 17.65
CA ARG A 98 -7.05 -4.15 18.00
C ARG A 98 -8.48 -4.63 18.29
N ASP A 99 -9.36 -3.73 18.72
CA ASP A 99 -10.72 -4.08 19.13
C ASP A 99 -11.66 -4.18 17.91
N LEU A 100 -11.23 -3.68 16.75
CA LEU A 100 -12.01 -3.72 15.51
C LEU A 100 -12.23 -5.18 15.06
N ARG A 101 -13.49 -5.57 14.88
CA ARG A 101 -13.86 -6.92 14.40
C ARG A 101 -14.12 -6.99 12.90
N HIS A 102 -14.77 -5.97 12.36
CA HIS A 102 -15.19 -5.91 10.98
C HIS A 102 -14.59 -4.68 10.31
N VAL A 103 -13.70 -4.92 9.36
CA VAL A 103 -12.98 -3.87 8.64
C VAL A 103 -13.26 -3.98 7.16
N LYS A 104 -13.46 -2.84 6.51
CA LYS A 104 -13.57 -2.70 5.06
C LYS A 104 -12.47 -1.79 4.57
N LEU A 105 -11.68 -2.27 3.60
CA LEU A 105 -10.60 -1.52 2.99
C LEU A 105 -10.99 -1.16 1.56
N PHE A 106 -10.99 0.14 1.27
CA PHE A 106 -11.05 0.66 -0.09
C PHE A 106 -9.64 0.89 -0.60
N LEU A 107 -9.30 0.23 -1.71
CA LEU A 107 -7.97 0.17 -2.25
C LEU A 107 -8.01 0.84 -3.62
N GLN A 108 -7.61 2.10 -3.70
CA GLN A 108 -7.56 2.81 -4.96
C GLN A 108 -6.23 2.51 -5.66
N THR A 109 -6.26 2.12 -6.93
CA THR A 109 -5.05 1.87 -7.73
C THR A 109 -4.92 2.90 -8.84
N ASP A 110 -3.73 3.49 -9.02
CA ASP A 110 -3.44 4.50 -10.05
C ASP A 110 -2.85 3.88 -11.32
N GLY A 111 -3.51 2.85 -11.86
CA GLY A 111 -3.32 2.29 -13.19
C GLY A 111 -1.96 1.67 -13.54
N HIS A 112 -0.82 2.36 -13.38
CA HIS A 112 0.45 1.94 -13.98
C HIS A 112 1.71 2.44 -13.24
N SER A 113 1.58 3.11 -12.10
CA SER A 113 2.73 3.74 -11.46
C SER A 113 3.42 2.78 -10.48
N HIS A 114 4.74 2.60 -10.63
CA HIS A 114 5.57 1.89 -9.63
C HIS A 114 5.41 2.51 -8.23
N HIS A 115 5.22 3.83 -8.18
CA HIS A 115 5.03 4.56 -6.94
C HIS A 115 3.70 4.22 -6.28
N GLY A 116 2.64 4.05 -7.06
CA GLY A 116 1.32 3.72 -6.56
C GLY A 116 1.24 2.32 -6.01
N PHE A 117 1.82 1.35 -6.74
CA PHE A 117 2.05 0.01 -6.19
C PHE A 117 2.77 0.06 -4.83
N LYS A 118 3.88 0.80 -4.74
CA LYS A 118 4.68 0.89 -3.52
C LYS A 118 3.93 1.58 -2.38
N ARG A 119 3.13 2.61 -2.67
CA ARG A 119 2.30 3.33 -1.68
C ARG A 119 1.21 2.41 -1.14
N LEU A 120 0.47 1.74 -2.02
CA LEU A 120 -0.54 0.77 -1.63
C LEU A 120 0.07 -0.34 -0.77
N GLN A 121 1.19 -0.92 -1.22
CA GLN A 121 1.92 -1.93 -0.46
C GLN A 121 2.36 -1.43 0.93
N THR A 122 2.84 -0.18 1.01
CA THR A 122 3.25 0.43 2.29
C THR A 122 2.05 0.66 3.21
N GLY A 123 0.93 1.17 2.68
CA GLY A 123 -0.30 1.37 3.45
C GLY A 123 -0.87 0.06 3.98
N LEU A 124 -0.90 -1.00 3.15
CA LEU A 124 -1.26 -2.34 3.57
C LEU A 124 -0.28 -2.90 4.62
N GLN A 125 1.02 -2.63 4.50
CA GLN A 125 2.00 -3.04 5.51
C GLN A 125 1.75 -2.35 6.85
N LEU A 126 1.46 -1.05 6.84
CA LEU A 126 1.09 -0.31 8.04
C LEU A 126 -0.18 -0.88 8.66
N PHE A 127 -1.17 -1.22 7.83
CA PHE A 127 -2.38 -1.91 8.26
C PHE A 127 -2.05 -3.21 8.99
N VAL A 128 -1.32 -4.12 8.34
CA VAL A 128 -0.93 -5.42 8.90
C VAL A 128 -0.11 -5.26 10.18
N ASN A 129 0.82 -4.31 10.21
CA ASN A 129 1.65 -4.05 11.38
C ASN A 129 0.82 -3.60 12.59
N ALA A 130 -0.21 -2.76 12.38
CA ALA A 130 -1.08 -2.30 13.47
C ALA A 130 -1.84 -3.47 14.13
N PHE A 131 -2.38 -4.38 13.32
CA PHE A 131 -3.09 -5.57 13.81
C PHE A 131 -2.14 -6.61 14.41
N ASN A 132 -0.96 -6.82 13.81
CA ASN A 132 0.04 -7.76 14.31
C ASN A 132 0.73 -7.30 15.60
N LYS A 133 0.92 -6.00 15.80
CA LYS A 133 1.52 -5.45 17.05
C LYS A 133 0.71 -5.85 18.29
N SER A 134 -0.59 -6.03 18.12
CA SER A 134 -1.49 -6.44 19.20
C SER A 134 -1.45 -7.97 19.43
N HIS A 135 -1.04 -8.75 18.43
CA HIS A 135 -0.97 -10.20 18.54
C HIS A 135 0.16 -10.68 19.46
N ASP A 136 1.24 -9.91 19.58
CA ASP A 136 2.39 -10.30 20.42
C ASP A 136 2.13 -10.15 21.93
N ASP A 137 1.03 -9.50 22.32
CA ASP A 137 0.56 -9.45 23.71
C ASP A 137 -0.56 -10.48 23.93
N PRO A 138 -0.32 -11.56 24.71
CA PRO A 138 -1.29 -12.64 24.91
C PRO A 138 -2.58 -12.15 25.58
N THR A 139 -2.57 -10.99 26.24
CA THR A 139 -3.74 -10.38 26.89
C THR A 139 -4.51 -9.42 25.98
N LYS A 140 -3.94 -9.06 24.82
CA LYS A 140 -4.45 -7.97 23.97
C LYS A 140 -4.44 -8.31 22.48
N SER A 141 -4.64 -9.58 22.14
CA SER A 141 -4.70 -10.05 20.74
C SER A 141 -5.74 -9.27 19.93
N SER A 142 -5.44 -9.02 18.65
CA SER A 142 -6.43 -8.45 17.72
C SER A 142 -7.74 -9.25 17.70
N LEU A 143 -8.86 -8.53 17.68
CA LEU A 143 -10.21 -9.06 17.53
C LEU A 143 -10.71 -9.04 16.08
N LEU A 144 -9.83 -8.76 15.11
CA LEU A 144 -10.22 -8.76 13.70
C LEU A 144 -10.76 -10.16 13.32
N GLU A 145 -11.97 -10.16 12.75
CA GLU A 145 -12.72 -11.36 12.37
C GLU A 145 -13.06 -11.33 10.88
N THR A 146 -13.50 -10.17 10.39
CA THR A 146 -13.91 -9.99 8.99
C THR A 146 -13.10 -8.87 8.35
N LEU A 147 -12.53 -9.17 7.18
CA LEU A 147 -11.91 -8.19 6.31
C LEU A 147 -12.67 -8.16 4.98
N GLU A 148 -13.08 -6.97 4.55
CA GLU A 148 -13.75 -6.75 3.27
C GLU A 148 -12.88 -5.88 2.36
N LEU A 149 -12.56 -6.35 1.15
CA LEU A 149 -11.64 -5.68 0.23
C LEU A 149 -12.37 -5.14 -1.00
N HIS A 150 -12.27 -3.82 -1.18
CA HIS A 150 -12.82 -3.05 -2.30
C HIS A 150 -11.69 -2.43 -3.12
N VAL A 151 -11.15 -3.20 -4.08
CA VAL A 151 -10.20 -2.68 -5.06
C VAL A 151 -10.94 -1.90 -6.16
N VAL A 152 -10.61 -0.62 -6.28
CA VAL A 152 -11.16 0.33 -7.26
C VAL A 152 -10.02 0.81 -8.15
N ASP A 153 -10.22 0.79 -9.47
CA ASP A 153 -9.31 1.46 -10.41
C ASP A 153 -9.65 2.96 -10.40
N SER A 154 -8.70 3.79 -9.97
CA SER A 154 -8.88 5.24 -9.87
C SER A 154 -8.78 5.93 -11.23
N ASN A 155 -8.47 5.20 -12.30
CA ASN A 155 -8.41 5.75 -13.64
C ASN A 155 -9.76 5.52 -14.36
N PRO A 156 -10.66 6.53 -14.42
CA PRO A 156 -11.97 6.38 -15.04
C PRO A 156 -11.92 6.34 -16.58
N ILE A 157 -10.73 6.27 -17.19
CA ILE A 157 -10.59 6.20 -18.65
C ILE A 157 -11.36 4.98 -19.13
N GLN A 158 -12.26 5.24 -20.07
CA GLN A 158 -13.49 4.49 -20.33
C GLN A 158 -13.33 2.95 -20.24
N PRO A 159 -14.33 2.22 -19.69
CA PRO A 159 -14.27 0.77 -19.44
C PRO A 159 -13.81 -0.10 -20.63
N TRP A 160 -13.99 0.37 -21.86
CA TRP A 160 -13.57 -0.31 -23.09
C TRP A 160 -12.12 -0.03 -23.49
N MET A 161 -11.49 1.03 -22.98
CA MET A 161 -10.06 1.31 -23.14
C MET A 161 -9.21 0.72 -22.00
N ALA A 162 -9.83 0.45 -20.85
CA ALA A 162 -9.21 -0.23 -19.72
C ALA A 162 -8.84 -1.66 -20.13
N LYS A 163 -7.68 -1.81 -20.79
CA LYS A 163 -7.05 -3.12 -20.96
C LYS A 163 -6.96 -3.71 -19.56
N ALA A 164 -7.64 -4.83 -19.32
CA ALA A 164 -7.63 -5.61 -18.07
C ALA A 164 -6.22 -5.88 -17.47
N SER A 165 -5.16 -5.55 -18.20
CA SER A 165 -3.75 -5.61 -17.81
C SER A 165 -3.28 -4.65 -16.70
N SER A 166 -3.95 -3.52 -16.45
CA SER A 166 -3.47 -2.51 -15.46
C SER A 166 -3.64 -3.01 -14.02
N LEU A 167 -4.85 -3.40 -13.66
CA LEU A 167 -5.22 -3.89 -12.34
C LEU A 167 -4.43 -5.15 -11.96
N ASN A 168 -4.20 -6.02 -12.94
CA ASN A 168 -3.41 -7.23 -12.82
C ASN A 168 -1.97 -7.01 -12.30
N LYS A 169 -1.40 -5.82 -12.48
CA LYS A 169 -0.07 -5.48 -11.93
C LYS A 169 -0.11 -5.09 -10.45
N HIS A 170 -1.26 -4.68 -9.94
CA HIS A 170 -1.42 -4.20 -8.57
C HIS A 170 -1.97 -5.27 -7.62
N ILE A 171 -2.51 -6.39 -8.13
CA ILE A 171 -3.05 -7.46 -7.30
C ILE A 171 -2.04 -7.97 -6.27
N PHE A 172 -0.75 -8.04 -6.65
CA PHE A 172 0.31 -8.54 -5.78
C PHE A 172 0.75 -7.52 -4.70
N ALA A 173 0.24 -6.30 -4.70
CA ALA A 173 0.38 -5.41 -3.54
C ALA A 173 -0.34 -6.00 -2.31
N LEU A 174 -1.40 -6.79 -2.54
CA LEU A 174 -2.21 -7.43 -1.50
C LEU A 174 -1.53 -8.62 -0.83
N GLU A 175 -0.40 -9.10 -1.36
CA GLU A 175 0.37 -10.19 -0.74
C GLU A 175 0.79 -9.85 0.69
N VAL A 176 0.95 -8.56 1.00
CA VAL A 176 1.29 -8.09 2.34
C VAL A 176 0.25 -8.54 3.37
N LEU A 177 -1.02 -8.67 2.97
CA LEU A 177 -2.07 -9.16 3.86
C LEU A 177 -1.79 -10.60 4.34
N ALA A 178 -1.07 -11.41 3.57
CA ALA A 178 -0.70 -12.78 3.97
C ALA A 178 0.18 -12.83 5.23
N ASP A 179 0.78 -11.69 5.62
CA ASP A 179 1.56 -11.55 6.86
C ASP A 179 0.69 -11.30 8.11
N LEU A 180 -0.65 -11.25 7.98
CA LEU A 180 -1.54 -11.22 9.14
C LEU A 180 -1.38 -12.51 9.97
N LYS A 181 -0.94 -12.35 11.23
CA LYS A 181 -0.65 -13.50 12.11
C LYS A 181 -1.90 -14.25 12.55
N LYS A 182 -3.00 -13.51 12.76
CA LYS A 182 -4.27 -14.09 13.22
C LYS A 182 -5.12 -14.48 12.02
N PRO A 183 -5.59 -15.73 11.94
CA PRO A 183 -6.57 -16.14 10.95
C PRO A 183 -7.87 -15.36 11.08
N LEU A 184 -8.41 -14.93 9.94
CA LEU A 184 -9.72 -14.30 9.84
C LEU A 184 -10.82 -15.37 9.84
N THR A 185 -11.99 -15.02 10.38
CA THR A 185 -13.19 -15.85 10.23
C THR A 185 -13.70 -15.77 8.79
N GLN A 186 -13.64 -14.56 8.19
CA GLN A 186 -14.15 -14.32 6.84
C GLN A 186 -13.32 -13.26 6.10
N LEU A 187 -12.97 -13.57 4.85
CA LEU A 187 -12.56 -12.57 3.87
C LEU A 187 -13.72 -12.37 2.88
N LYS A 188 -14.13 -11.12 2.69
CA LYS A 188 -15.07 -10.73 1.64
C LYS A 188 -14.30 -9.93 0.59
N THR A 189 -14.35 -10.35 -0.66
CA THR A 189 -13.77 -9.60 -1.77
C THR A 189 -14.91 -9.12 -2.64
N ILE A 190 -15.10 -7.81 -2.76
CA ILE A 190 -16.20 -7.21 -3.55
C ILE A 190 -15.68 -6.66 -4.89
N SER A 191 -14.43 -6.97 -5.24
CA SER A 191 -13.66 -6.21 -6.23
C SER A 191 -13.18 -6.99 -7.44
N LEU A 192 -12.58 -6.25 -8.38
CA LEU A 192 -12.04 -6.67 -9.69
C LEU A 192 -10.85 -7.67 -9.61
N LEU A 193 -10.62 -8.32 -8.47
CA LEU A 193 -9.53 -9.27 -8.34
C LEU A 193 -9.81 -10.54 -9.17
N PRO A 194 -8.79 -11.12 -9.82
CA PRO A 194 -8.92 -12.42 -10.45
C PRO A 194 -9.42 -13.45 -9.43
N ALA A 195 -10.43 -14.24 -9.82
CA ALA A 195 -11.08 -15.21 -8.92
C ALA A 195 -10.08 -16.16 -8.26
N TRP A 196 -9.10 -16.68 -9.03
CA TRP A 196 -8.05 -17.57 -8.51
C TRP A 196 -7.26 -16.91 -7.38
N PHE A 197 -6.87 -15.64 -7.54
CA PHE A 197 -6.07 -14.93 -6.55
C PHE A 197 -6.89 -14.59 -5.30
N SER A 198 -8.15 -14.17 -5.48
CA SER A 198 -9.06 -13.92 -4.36
C SER A 198 -9.28 -15.20 -3.53
N SER A 199 -9.43 -16.36 -4.18
CA SER A 199 -9.56 -17.65 -3.49
C SER A 199 -8.30 -18.01 -2.72
N CYS A 200 -7.11 -17.84 -3.33
CA CYS A 200 -5.84 -18.07 -2.64
C CYS A 200 -5.68 -17.17 -1.42
N LEU A 201 -5.95 -15.88 -1.57
CA LEU A 201 -5.86 -14.90 -0.48
C LEU A 201 -6.84 -15.22 0.64
N ALA A 202 -8.07 -15.62 0.31
CA ALA A 202 -9.07 -16.04 1.30
C ALA A 202 -8.61 -17.26 2.10
N LEU A 203 -8.09 -18.30 1.42
CA LEU A 203 -7.58 -19.50 2.10
C LEU A 203 -6.37 -19.20 2.98
N GLN A 204 -5.46 -18.35 2.51
CA GLN A 204 -4.28 -17.93 3.28
C GLN A 204 -4.70 -17.14 4.52
N LEU A 205 -5.59 -16.14 4.38
CA LEU A 205 -6.02 -15.28 5.48
C LEU A 205 -6.91 -15.99 6.50
N THR A 206 -7.70 -16.98 6.08
CA THR A 206 -8.52 -17.78 7.00
C THR A 206 -7.76 -18.94 7.64
N GLY A 207 -6.48 -19.14 7.29
CA GLY A 207 -5.68 -20.27 7.78
C GLY A 207 -6.13 -21.63 7.27
N ARG A 208 -6.98 -21.68 6.24
CA ARG A 208 -7.53 -22.92 5.67
C ARG A 208 -6.66 -23.52 4.56
N GLY A 209 -5.73 -22.75 4.00
CA GLY A 209 -4.85 -23.19 2.90
C GLY A 209 -3.62 -24.03 3.29
N GLY A 210 -3.56 -24.47 4.55
CA GLY A 210 -2.45 -25.25 5.10
C GLY A 210 -1.20 -24.39 5.37
N ARG A 211 -0.04 -24.85 4.89
CA ARG A 211 1.25 -24.17 5.10
C ARG A 211 1.27 -22.80 4.42
N SER A 212 1.85 -21.79 5.08
CA SER A 212 2.04 -20.47 4.47
C SER A 212 2.78 -20.56 3.15
N THR A 213 2.35 -19.73 2.19
CA THR A 213 2.94 -19.65 0.85
C THR A 213 4.45 -19.36 0.93
N ALA A 214 5.26 -20.12 0.19
CA ALA A 214 6.70 -19.92 0.16
C ALA A 214 7.08 -18.62 -0.57
N THR A 215 8.22 -18.04 -0.22
CA THR A 215 8.78 -16.90 -0.98
C THR A 215 9.44 -17.40 -2.26
N LEU A 216 9.14 -16.76 -3.39
CA LEU A 216 9.77 -17.04 -4.67
C LEU A 216 11.24 -16.60 -4.67
N ALA A 217 12.12 -17.47 -5.16
CA ALA A 217 13.50 -17.12 -5.43
C ALA A 217 13.60 -16.44 -6.81
N TRP A 218 13.92 -15.16 -6.81
CA TRP A 218 14.17 -14.41 -8.04
C TRP A 218 15.67 -14.37 -8.35
N SER A 219 16.02 -14.50 -9.63
CA SER A 219 17.40 -14.36 -10.06
C SER A 219 17.93 -12.95 -9.75
N THR A 220 19.25 -12.83 -9.57
CA THR A 220 19.90 -11.54 -9.30
C THR A 220 20.78 -11.14 -10.47
N LYS A 221 20.92 -9.83 -10.70
CA LYS A 221 21.83 -9.27 -11.70
C LYS A 221 22.66 -8.14 -11.09
N VAL A 222 23.90 -8.02 -11.56
CA VAL A 222 24.79 -6.94 -11.15
C VAL A 222 24.57 -5.73 -12.05
N VAL A 223 24.06 -4.63 -11.47
CA VAL A 223 23.83 -3.38 -12.20
C VAL A 223 24.91 -2.37 -11.80
N LYS A 224 25.55 -1.74 -12.79
CA LYS A 224 26.50 -0.65 -12.55
C LYS A 224 25.70 0.65 -12.40
N SER A 225 25.80 1.33 -11.25
CA SER A 225 25.13 2.62 -11.05
C SER A 225 25.64 3.65 -12.06
N SER A 226 24.73 4.38 -12.69
CA SER A 226 25.06 5.54 -13.52
C SER A 226 25.73 6.63 -12.67
N GLN A 227 26.59 7.44 -13.30
CA GLN A 227 27.31 8.52 -12.65
C GLN A 227 26.36 9.68 -12.40
N ASN A 228 26.11 10.01 -11.13
CA ASN A 228 25.44 11.27 -10.80
C ASN A 228 26.37 12.44 -11.14
N MET A 229 25.80 13.61 -11.46
CA MET A 229 26.50 14.85 -11.84
C MET A 229 27.69 15.22 -10.93
N TYR A 230 27.68 14.76 -9.67
CA TYR A 230 28.69 15.02 -8.64
C TYR A 230 29.89 14.05 -8.62
N GLY A 231 30.19 13.33 -9.72
CA GLY A 231 31.46 12.58 -9.86
C GLY A 231 31.66 11.38 -8.92
N LYS A 232 30.60 10.85 -8.30
CA LYS A 232 30.72 9.66 -7.42
C LYS A 232 31.17 8.43 -8.23
N ARG A 233 32.12 7.67 -7.70
CA ARG A 233 32.62 6.41 -8.29
C ARG A 233 31.47 5.43 -8.54
N LYS A 234 31.44 4.82 -9.73
CA LYS A 234 30.47 3.76 -10.09
C LYS A 234 30.61 2.60 -9.11
N ARG A 235 29.52 2.26 -8.43
CA ARG A 235 29.42 1.04 -7.61
C ARG A 235 28.57 0.02 -8.33
N ALA A 236 29.05 -1.21 -8.38
CA ALA A 236 28.24 -2.35 -8.80
C ALA A 236 27.28 -2.70 -7.65
N LYS A 237 25.99 -2.87 -7.95
CA LYS A 237 24.98 -3.29 -6.99
C LYS A 237 24.30 -4.55 -7.52
N VAL A 238 24.20 -5.58 -6.68
CA VAL A 238 23.37 -6.75 -6.95
C VAL A 238 21.90 -6.36 -6.73
N VAL A 239 21.06 -6.59 -7.72
CA VAL A 239 19.62 -6.27 -7.67
C VAL A 239 18.84 -7.49 -8.18
N GLU A 240 17.69 -7.78 -7.56
CA GLU A 240 16.75 -8.79 -8.04
C GLU A 240 16.24 -8.45 -9.44
N THR A 241 15.99 -9.47 -10.27
CA THR A 241 15.39 -9.31 -11.60
C THR A 241 13.89 -9.05 -11.54
N ARG A 242 13.27 -9.31 -10.38
CA ARG A 242 11.84 -9.10 -10.10
C ARG A 242 11.39 -7.68 -10.41
N ALA A 243 10.37 -7.55 -11.24
CA ALA A 243 9.64 -6.30 -11.41
C ALA A 243 8.72 -6.05 -10.21
N TYR A 244 8.44 -4.78 -9.91
CA TYR A 244 7.67 -4.41 -8.72
C TYR A 244 6.27 -5.04 -8.65
N TRP A 245 5.64 -5.25 -9.81
CA TRP A 245 4.31 -5.82 -9.96
C TRP A 245 4.29 -7.35 -9.94
N GLN A 246 5.45 -8.00 -9.83
CA GLN A 246 5.53 -9.46 -9.79
C GLN A 246 5.43 -9.98 -8.34
N PRO A 247 4.83 -11.16 -8.15
CA PRO A 247 4.61 -11.75 -6.83
C PRO A 247 5.92 -11.98 -6.07
N ARG A 248 5.86 -11.81 -4.75
CA ARG A 248 6.89 -12.28 -3.81
C ARG A 248 6.63 -13.71 -3.38
N LEU A 249 5.37 -14.12 -3.35
CA LEU A 249 4.94 -15.42 -2.85
C LEU A 249 4.63 -16.37 -4.01
N ASP A 250 4.91 -17.66 -3.85
CA ASP A 250 4.62 -18.68 -4.84
C ASP A 250 3.13 -19.05 -4.83
N TRP A 251 2.29 -18.14 -5.32
CA TRP A 251 0.86 -18.37 -5.44
C TRP A 251 0.51 -19.49 -6.40
N ARG A 252 1.43 -19.88 -7.30
CA ARG A 252 1.21 -20.97 -8.24
C ARG A 252 1.26 -22.30 -7.52
N GLU A 253 2.29 -22.54 -6.71
CA GLU A 253 2.35 -23.72 -5.83
C GLU A 253 1.16 -23.74 -4.87
N PHE A 254 0.85 -22.61 -4.25
CA PHE A 254 -0.25 -22.53 -3.30
C PHE A 254 -1.61 -22.83 -3.95
N ALA A 255 -1.87 -22.28 -5.14
CA ALA A 255 -3.10 -22.54 -5.89
C ALA A 255 -3.21 -24.02 -6.28
N ALA A 256 -2.14 -24.59 -6.86
CA ALA A 256 -2.11 -26.00 -7.27
C ALA A 256 -2.36 -26.94 -6.09
N ARG A 257 -1.72 -26.69 -4.94
CA ARG A 257 -1.88 -27.49 -3.72
C ARG A 257 -3.31 -27.44 -3.17
N ASN A 258 -3.99 -26.31 -3.32
CA ASN A 258 -5.35 -26.10 -2.82
C ASN A 258 -6.43 -26.37 -3.89
N GLY A 259 -6.07 -26.92 -5.05
CA GLY A 259 -7.02 -27.22 -6.13
C GLY A 259 -7.68 -25.99 -6.75
N ILE A 260 -6.99 -24.84 -6.72
CA ILE A 260 -7.47 -23.61 -7.35
C ILE A 260 -6.92 -23.54 -8.78
N GLU A 261 -7.82 -23.55 -9.76
CA GLU A 261 -7.46 -23.41 -11.17
C GLU A 261 -6.98 -21.98 -11.46
N MET A 262 -5.78 -21.88 -12.03
CA MET A 262 -5.21 -20.63 -12.51
C MET A 262 -5.41 -20.51 -14.02
N PRO A 263 -5.70 -19.32 -14.55
CA PRO A 263 -5.80 -19.12 -15.99
C PRO A 263 -4.43 -19.34 -16.65
N GLU A 264 -4.43 -19.83 -17.89
CA GLU A 264 -3.20 -20.18 -18.63
C GLU A 264 -2.22 -19.00 -18.73
N ASP A 265 -2.73 -17.77 -18.81
CA ASP A 265 -1.93 -16.56 -18.92
C ASP A 265 -1.29 -16.11 -17.60
N ALA A 266 -1.68 -16.70 -16.45
CA ALA A 266 -1.12 -16.34 -15.15
C ALA A 266 0.37 -16.67 -15.03
N GLY A 267 0.88 -17.62 -15.82
CA GLY A 267 2.31 -17.97 -15.86
C GLY A 267 3.23 -16.77 -16.12
N ARG A 268 2.73 -15.74 -16.82
CA ARG A 268 3.52 -14.53 -17.17
C ARG A 268 3.96 -13.69 -15.96
N TYR A 269 3.32 -13.85 -14.80
CA TYR A 269 3.67 -13.09 -13.61
C TYR A 269 4.89 -13.69 -12.88
N PHE A 270 5.16 -14.97 -13.09
CA PHE A 270 6.16 -15.75 -12.35
C PHE A 270 7.50 -15.79 -13.09
N PRO A 271 8.61 -16.10 -12.40
CA PRO A 271 9.87 -16.36 -13.08
C PRO A 271 9.70 -17.53 -14.06
N LEU A 272 10.39 -17.45 -15.20
CA LEU A 272 10.50 -18.60 -16.11
C LEU A 272 11.29 -19.68 -15.36
N SER A 273 10.68 -20.86 -15.19
CA SER A 273 11.39 -22.05 -14.72
C SER A 273 12.45 -22.40 -15.77
N GLU A 274 13.73 -22.33 -15.38
CA GLU A 274 14.85 -22.83 -16.18
C GLU A 274 14.77 -24.34 -16.35
#